data_AF-A0AAU4Z2P0-F1
#
_entry.id   AF-A0AAU4Z2P0-F1
#
_cell.length_a   1.000
_cell.length_b   1.000
_cell.length_c   1.000
_cell.angle_alpha   90.00
_cell.angle_beta   90.00
_cell.angle_gamma   90.00
#
_symmetry.space_group_name_H-M   'P 1'
#
loop_
_entity.id
_entity.type
_entity.pdbx_description
1 polymer ?
#
loop_
_entity_poly.entity_id
_entity_poly.type
_entity_poly.pdbx_seq_one_letter_code
_entity_poly.pdbx_strand_id
1 'polypeptide(L)'
;MISDDIWAKLLWAGLNLESDDLFLTGSGHYYPMELVRAITMTWLFSGLRSNEIARLRVGCIRWQHQEQPIRGDSEQVLAEDAVCLLDVPAHKTGAAFTKPVDPLLGQAISAWQAVRPEQPKGTDRRTGEQVDFLFSTRARAISSTYVNGSIIPMLRRKAGIPAADVRGAITSHRARSTIASQLYNAREPMPLFELQAWLGHRSPESTQHYAKISPNALTRAYKDAGCFARNVRTIEVLVDRDAVTSGAAAAGEPWQNYDLGHGFCTYLFFEQCPHRMACARCDFYTPKNSSKGQLLEAKGNLQKMLTTIPLTDEEQAAVNDGQAALDRLLERLVDVPTPSGATPRQLLPIVGVRQGNGYVHEES
;
A
#
# COMPACT_ATOMS: atom_id res chain seq x y z
N MET A 1 10.17 -4.82 -21.61
CA MET A 1 10.69 -3.90 -20.57
C MET A 1 12.12 -3.51 -20.91
N ILE A 2 12.50 -2.27 -20.62
CA ILE A 2 13.87 -1.74 -20.58
C ILE A 2 14.53 -2.26 -19.29
N SER A 3 15.87 -2.42 -19.23
CA SER A 3 16.54 -2.78 -17.97
C SER A 3 16.41 -1.67 -16.92
N ASP A 4 16.39 -2.05 -15.64
CA ASP A 4 16.15 -1.12 -14.53
C ASP A 4 17.24 -0.04 -14.43
N ASP A 5 18.50 -0.40 -14.67
CA ASP A 5 19.65 0.53 -14.66
C ASP A 5 19.53 1.59 -15.77
N ILE A 6 19.10 1.18 -16.97
CA ILE A 6 18.91 2.09 -18.11
C ILE A 6 17.66 2.95 -17.88
N TRP A 7 16.59 2.37 -17.34
CA TRP A 7 15.38 3.11 -17.01
C TRP A 7 15.62 4.18 -15.95
N ALA A 8 16.38 3.85 -14.89
CA ALA A 8 16.78 4.82 -13.87
C ALA A 8 17.59 5.99 -14.46
N LYS A 9 18.51 5.71 -15.39
CA LYS A 9 19.27 6.75 -16.10
C LYS A 9 18.39 7.62 -17.00
N LEU A 10 17.39 7.03 -17.66
CA LEU A 10 16.40 7.77 -18.46
C LEU A 10 15.54 8.69 -17.60
N LEU A 11 15.09 8.21 -16.42
CA LEU A 11 14.36 9.03 -15.45
C LEU A 11 15.22 10.21 -14.98
N TRP A 12 16.46 9.95 -14.58
CA TRP A 12 17.40 11.01 -14.19
C TRP A 12 17.61 12.04 -15.31
N ALA A 13 17.84 11.60 -16.55
CA ALA A 13 18.03 12.50 -17.68
C ALA A 13 16.79 13.34 -17.97
N GLY A 14 15.59 12.77 -17.84
CA GLY A 14 14.35 13.51 -18.02
C GLY A 14 14.13 14.57 -16.95
N LEU A 15 14.36 14.21 -15.68
CA LEU A 15 14.18 15.13 -14.54
C LEU A 15 15.19 16.28 -14.56
N ASN A 16 16.38 16.06 -15.11
CA ASN A 16 17.46 17.06 -15.18
C ASN A 16 17.58 17.73 -16.55
N LEU A 17 16.52 17.73 -17.37
CA LEU A 17 16.58 18.26 -18.73
C LEU A 17 16.83 19.78 -18.73
N GLU A 18 17.79 20.21 -19.55
CA GLU A 18 18.23 21.59 -19.75
C GLU A 18 18.11 22.01 -21.21
N SER A 19 18.18 23.32 -21.47
CA SER A 19 18.07 23.87 -22.84
C SER A 19 19.14 23.34 -23.78
N ASP A 20 20.36 23.10 -23.28
CA ASP A 20 21.50 22.60 -24.06
C ASP A 20 21.29 21.13 -24.53
N ASP A 21 20.33 20.42 -23.93
CA ASP A 21 19.95 19.09 -24.39
C ASP A 21 19.06 19.12 -25.64
N LEU A 22 18.40 20.24 -25.94
CA LEU A 22 17.45 20.31 -27.05
C LEU A 22 18.17 20.32 -28.39
N PHE A 23 17.55 19.69 -29.39
CA PHE A 23 18.07 19.75 -30.75
C PHE A 23 18.03 21.19 -31.27
N LEU A 24 19.19 21.66 -31.72
CA LEU A 24 19.35 22.92 -32.42
C LEU A 24 19.09 22.71 -33.92
N THR A 25 18.27 23.58 -34.51
CA THR A 25 18.20 23.78 -35.95
C THR A 25 19.00 25.04 -36.31
N GLY A 26 19.20 25.29 -37.61
CA GLY A 26 19.89 26.53 -38.07
C GLY A 26 19.21 27.84 -37.64
N SER A 27 18.02 27.78 -37.03
CA SER A 27 17.24 28.90 -36.52
C SER A 27 16.98 28.83 -35.00
N GLY A 28 17.75 28.03 -34.26
CA GLY A 28 17.60 27.83 -32.81
C GLY A 28 16.84 26.55 -32.46
N HIS A 29 16.21 26.48 -31.29
CA HIS A 29 15.44 25.29 -30.92
C HIS A 29 14.14 25.19 -31.72
N TYR A 30 13.86 24.01 -32.27
CA TYR A 30 12.63 23.80 -33.05
C TYR A 30 11.36 23.91 -32.19
N TYR A 31 11.45 23.47 -30.94
CA TYR A 31 10.39 23.53 -29.93
C TYR A 31 10.90 24.21 -28.64
N PRO A 32 10.02 24.92 -27.90
CA PRO A 32 10.37 25.53 -26.61
C PRO A 32 10.65 24.47 -25.54
N MET A 33 11.45 24.84 -24.55
CA MET A 33 11.92 23.95 -23.49
C MET A 33 10.75 23.34 -22.69
N GLU A 34 9.75 24.15 -22.36
CA GLU A 34 8.59 23.77 -21.57
C GLU A 34 7.78 22.68 -22.28
N LEU A 35 7.61 22.78 -23.61
CA LEU A 35 6.95 21.72 -24.40
C LEU A 35 7.76 20.43 -24.37
N VAL A 36 9.07 20.50 -24.58
CA VAL A 36 9.92 19.30 -24.61
C VAL A 36 9.95 18.62 -23.25
N ARG A 37 10.03 19.40 -22.16
CA ARG A 37 9.96 18.93 -20.79
C ARG A 37 8.60 18.28 -20.49
N ALA A 38 7.49 18.92 -20.87
CA ALA A 38 6.15 18.36 -20.66
C ALA A 38 5.93 17.03 -21.40
N ILE A 39 6.39 16.91 -22.66
CA ILE A 39 6.35 15.64 -23.41
C ILE A 39 7.22 14.58 -22.73
N THR A 40 8.41 14.96 -22.28
CA THR A 40 9.35 14.05 -21.61
C THR A 40 8.76 13.49 -20.33
N MET A 41 8.22 14.35 -19.46
CA MET A 41 7.54 13.92 -18.23
C MET A 41 6.32 13.06 -18.53
N THR A 42 5.53 13.44 -19.54
CA THR A 42 4.39 12.63 -19.97
C THR A 42 4.83 11.24 -20.40
N TRP A 43 5.90 11.11 -21.17
CA TRP A 43 6.42 9.81 -21.61
C TRP A 43 6.95 8.95 -20.46
N LEU A 44 7.65 9.55 -19.49
CA LEU A 44 8.29 8.84 -18.38
C LEU A 44 7.28 8.37 -17.31
N PHE A 45 6.22 9.13 -17.05
CA PHE A 45 5.36 8.90 -15.88
C PHE A 45 3.92 8.46 -16.20
N SER A 46 3.45 8.61 -17.45
CA SER A 46 2.05 8.28 -17.78
C SER A 46 1.83 6.88 -18.35
N GLY A 47 2.89 6.21 -18.83
CA GLY A 47 2.75 4.94 -19.55
C GLY A 47 1.86 5.01 -20.80
N LEU A 48 1.60 6.19 -21.36
CA LEU A 48 0.77 6.36 -22.56
C LEU A 48 1.48 5.90 -23.84
N ARG A 49 0.69 5.50 -24.85
CA ARG A 49 1.20 5.25 -26.21
C ARG A 49 1.59 6.58 -26.87
N SER A 50 2.56 6.57 -27.78
CA SER A 50 3.04 7.80 -28.42
C SER A 50 1.94 8.57 -29.17
N ASN A 51 0.94 7.87 -29.72
CA ASN A 51 -0.22 8.49 -30.35
C ASN A 51 -1.26 9.04 -29.35
N GLU A 52 -1.32 8.50 -28.14
CA GLU A 52 -2.15 9.05 -27.05
C GLU A 52 -1.50 10.34 -26.54
N ILE A 53 -0.18 10.33 -26.33
CA ILE A 53 0.59 11.52 -25.95
C ILE A 53 0.37 12.66 -26.95
N ALA A 54 0.55 12.39 -28.25
CA ALA A 54 0.39 13.40 -29.31
C ALA A 54 -1.04 13.95 -29.43
N ARG A 55 -2.05 13.28 -28.86
CA ARG A 55 -3.47 13.65 -28.92
C ARG A 55 -4.03 14.19 -27.61
N LEU A 56 -3.21 14.35 -26.57
CA LEU A 56 -3.64 15.02 -25.35
C LEU A 56 -4.17 16.41 -25.67
N ARG A 57 -5.21 16.82 -24.94
CA ARG A 57 -5.92 18.10 -25.15
C ARG A 57 -5.49 19.11 -24.10
N VAL A 58 -5.56 20.40 -24.42
CA VAL A 58 -5.44 21.46 -23.42
C VAL A 58 -6.52 21.25 -22.34
N GLY A 59 -6.16 21.43 -21.07
CA GLY A 59 -7.02 21.15 -19.92
C GLY A 59 -7.13 19.67 -19.54
N CYS A 60 -6.27 18.79 -20.07
CA CYS A 60 -6.32 17.35 -19.75
C CYS A 60 -5.85 16.98 -18.33
N ILE A 61 -5.52 17.94 -17.47
CA ILE A 61 -5.10 17.68 -16.09
C ILE A 61 -6.06 18.28 -15.09
N ARG A 62 -6.31 17.56 -13.99
CA ARG A 62 -7.11 18.01 -12.85
C ARG A 62 -6.40 17.64 -11.56
N TRP A 63 -6.34 18.55 -10.60
CA TRP A 63 -5.68 18.32 -9.32
C TRP A 63 -6.70 17.96 -8.24
N GLN A 64 -6.36 16.98 -7.42
CA GLN A 64 -7.18 16.55 -6.28
C GLN A 64 -6.34 16.39 -5.02
N HIS A 65 -6.93 16.64 -3.87
CA HIS A 65 -6.38 16.35 -2.55
C HIS A 65 -7.51 15.81 -1.66
N GLN A 66 -7.31 14.65 -1.03
CA GLN A 66 -8.36 13.96 -0.24
C GLN A 66 -9.71 13.88 -0.98
N GLU A 67 -9.68 13.48 -2.26
CA GLU A 67 -10.84 13.38 -3.16
C GLU A 67 -11.55 14.72 -3.49
N GLN A 68 -11.05 15.85 -2.97
CA GLN A 68 -11.57 17.18 -3.28
C GLN A 68 -10.75 17.85 -4.40
N PRO A 69 -11.40 18.55 -5.36
CA PRO A 69 -10.68 19.31 -6.37
C PRO A 69 -9.89 20.46 -5.75
N ILE A 70 -8.61 20.59 -6.12
CA ILE A 70 -7.77 21.74 -5.76
C ILE A 70 -7.31 22.46 -7.02
N ARG A 71 -6.93 23.74 -6.88
CA ARG A 71 -6.23 24.44 -7.96
C ARG A 71 -4.76 23.98 -7.99
N GLY A 72 -4.19 23.88 -9.19
CA GLY A 72 -2.81 23.42 -9.38
C GLY A 72 -1.73 24.36 -8.84
N ASP A 73 -2.11 25.56 -8.40
CA ASP A 73 -1.27 26.61 -7.82
C ASP A 73 -1.52 26.81 -6.30
N SER A 74 -2.27 25.91 -5.66
CA SER A 74 -2.66 26.10 -4.26
C SER A 74 -1.48 25.93 -3.31
N GLU A 75 -1.02 27.01 -2.69
CA GLU A 75 0.05 27.03 -1.66
C GLU A 75 -0.33 26.29 -0.37
N GLN A 76 -1.59 25.85 -0.23
CA GLN A 76 -2.16 25.29 1.00
C GLN A 76 -2.00 23.76 1.11
N VAL A 77 -1.56 23.08 0.05
CA VAL A 77 -1.38 21.62 0.02
C VAL A 77 0.08 21.32 -0.30
N LEU A 78 0.74 20.53 0.54
CA LEU A 78 2.08 20.05 0.24
C LEU A 78 2.01 19.24 -1.06
N ALA A 79 2.94 19.47 -1.99
CA ALA A 79 2.94 18.83 -3.31
C ALA A 79 2.95 17.28 -3.27
N GLU A 80 3.30 16.71 -2.11
CA GLU A 80 3.29 15.27 -1.82
C GLU A 80 1.90 14.67 -1.59
N ASP A 81 0.91 15.47 -1.20
CA ASP A 81 -0.45 14.99 -0.91
C ASP A 81 -1.44 15.19 -2.08
N ALA A 82 -1.02 15.91 -3.13
CA ALA A 82 -1.84 16.21 -4.29
C ALA A 82 -1.75 15.10 -5.36
N VAL A 83 -2.89 14.57 -5.79
CA VAL A 83 -3.00 13.62 -6.92
C VAL A 83 -3.31 14.40 -8.20
N CYS A 84 -2.47 14.24 -9.22
CA CYS A 84 -2.76 14.75 -10.56
C CYS A 84 -3.55 13.69 -11.34
N LEU A 85 -4.76 14.02 -11.77
CA LEU A 85 -5.53 13.23 -12.72
C LEU A 85 -5.23 13.68 -14.15
N LEU A 86 -5.04 12.72 -15.06
CA LEU A 86 -4.83 12.93 -16.48
C LEU A 86 -5.99 12.34 -17.28
N ASP A 87 -6.64 13.17 -18.09
CA ASP A 87 -7.71 12.79 -19.01
C ASP A 87 -7.12 12.35 -20.36
N VAL A 88 -7.22 11.06 -20.64
CA VAL A 88 -6.62 10.39 -21.80
C VAL A 88 -7.67 10.26 -22.92
N PRO A 89 -7.37 10.70 -24.16
CA PRO A 89 -8.31 10.61 -25.26
C PRO A 89 -8.53 9.16 -25.71
N ALA A 90 -9.68 8.90 -26.35
CA ALA A 90 -10.03 7.58 -26.88
C ALA A 90 -8.94 7.01 -27.80
N HIS A 91 -8.66 5.72 -27.67
CA HIS A 91 -7.61 4.98 -28.37
C HIS A 91 -8.17 3.83 -29.21
N LYS A 92 -7.30 2.95 -29.77
CA LYS A 92 -7.71 1.97 -30.80
C LYS A 92 -8.75 0.98 -30.26
N THR A 93 -8.68 0.70 -28.97
CA THR A 93 -9.39 -0.41 -28.33
C THR A 93 -10.28 0.04 -27.18
N GLY A 94 -10.39 1.35 -26.89
CA GLY A 94 -11.15 1.83 -25.73
C GLY A 94 -11.57 3.29 -25.84
N ALA A 95 -12.49 3.66 -24.93
CA ALA A 95 -13.00 5.00 -24.77
C ALA A 95 -11.97 5.91 -24.10
N ALA A 96 -12.26 7.21 -24.07
CA ALA A 96 -11.52 8.15 -23.23
C ALA A 96 -11.67 7.74 -21.76
N PHE A 97 -10.62 7.96 -20.97
CA PHE A 97 -10.59 7.59 -19.55
C PHE A 97 -9.68 8.53 -18.77
N THR A 98 -9.86 8.57 -17.45
CA THR A 98 -9.03 9.36 -16.54
C THR A 98 -8.17 8.43 -15.72
N LYS A 99 -6.94 8.84 -15.42
CA LYS A 99 -6.01 8.09 -14.57
C LYS A 99 -5.20 9.01 -13.65
N PRO A 100 -4.81 8.54 -12.46
CA PRO A 100 -3.82 9.25 -11.64
C PRO A 100 -2.43 9.13 -12.27
N VAL A 101 -1.65 10.20 -12.16
CA VAL A 101 -0.25 10.31 -12.60
C VAL A 101 0.56 11.07 -11.57
N ASP A 102 1.88 10.95 -11.69
CA ASP A 102 2.83 11.66 -10.83
C ASP A 102 2.63 13.19 -10.90
N PRO A 103 2.64 13.92 -9.76
CA PRO A 103 2.52 15.37 -9.72
C PRO A 103 3.54 16.12 -10.60
N LEU A 104 4.76 15.60 -10.77
CA LEU A 104 5.78 16.21 -11.61
C LEU A 104 5.35 16.31 -13.08
N LEU A 105 4.60 15.30 -13.55
CA LEU A 105 3.99 15.35 -14.88
C LEU A 105 2.97 16.49 -14.96
N GLY A 106 2.07 16.57 -13.97
CA GLY A 106 1.04 17.62 -13.90
C GLY A 106 1.65 19.02 -13.92
N GLN A 107 2.69 19.25 -13.12
CA GLN A 107 3.41 20.52 -13.07
C GLN A 107 4.05 20.88 -14.41
N ALA A 108 4.68 19.90 -15.09
CA ALA A 108 5.28 20.13 -16.39
C ALA A 108 4.23 20.46 -17.47
N ILE A 109 3.06 19.82 -17.43
CA ILE A 109 1.93 20.16 -18.30
C ILE A 109 1.42 21.57 -18.00
N SER A 110 1.21 21.92 -16.73
CA SER A 110 0.80 23.28 -16.32
C SER A 110 1.78 24.35 -16.83
N ALA A 111 3.08 24.13 -16.64
CA ALA A 111 4.12 25.06 -17.09
C ALA A 111 4.08 25.27 -18.61
N TRP A 112 3.92 24.19 -19.39
CA TRP A 112 3.76 24.32 -20.83
C TRP A 112 2.47 25.05 -21.20
N GLN A 113 1.33 24.74 -20.58
CA GLN A 113 0.06 25.41 -20.88
C GLN A 113 0.11 26.91 -20.61
N ALA A 114 0.84 27.35 -19.58
CA ALA A 114 0.98 28.77 -19.24
C ALA A 114 1.70 29.60 -20.32
N VAL A 115 2.65 29.00 -21.05
CA VAL A 115 3.42 29.67 -22.11
C VAL A 115 3.01 29.24 -23.53
N ARG A 116 2.05 28.32 -23.65
CA ARG A 116 1.58 27.80 -24.93
C ARG A 116 0.85 28.91 -25.69
N PRO A 117 1.27 29.26 -26.92
CA PRO A 117 0.58 30.25 -27.72
C PRO A 117 -0.85 29.79 -28.07
N GLU A 118 -1.77 30.77 -28.13
CA GLU A 118 -3.07 30.58 -28.76
C GLU A 118 -2.88 30.18 -30.23
N GLN A 119 -3.62 29.18 -30.66
CA GLN A 119 -3.52 28.64 -32.01
C GLN A 119 -4.83 27.93 -32.38
N PRO A 120 -5.15 27.81 -33.69
CA PRO A 120 -6.38 27.18 -34.13
C PRO A 120 -6.51 25.72 -33.68
N LYS A 121 -7.77 25.29 -33.51
CA LYS A 121 -8.11 23.89 -33.26
C LYS A 121 -7.65 23.00 -34.41
N GLY A 122 -7.12 21.83 -34.07
CA GLY A 122 -6.78 20.79 -35.04
C GLY A 122 -7.80 19.66 -35.02
N THR A 123 -7.91 18.94 -36.12
CA THR A 123 -8.80 17.77 -36.20
C THR A 123 -8.14 16.54 -35.58
N ASP A 124 -8.78 15.98 -34.55
CA ASP A 124 -8.41 14.67 -34.05
C ASP A 124 -8.79 13.60 -35.07
N ARG A 125 -7.79 13.06 -35.78
CA ARG A 125 -7.98 12.04 -36.82
C ARG A 125 -8.72 10.78 -36.36
N ARG A 126 -8.78 10.51 -35.05
CA ARG A 126 -9.48 9.33 -34.52
C ARG A 126 -10.93 9.62 -34.16
N THR A 127 -11.27 10.81 -33.66
CA THR A 127 -12.65 11.15 -33.27
C THR A 127 -13.36 12.05 -34.28
N GLY A 128 -12.64 12.70 -35.18
CA GLY A 128 -13.15 13.73 -36.08
C GLY A 128 -13.38 15.09 -35.41
N GLU A 129 -13.17 15.20 -34.10
CA GLU A 129 -13.45 16.41 -33.33
C GLU A 129 -12.40 17.50 -33.57
N GLN A 130 -12.85 18.77 -33.54
CA GLN A 130 -11.96 19.93 -33.52
C GLN A 130 -11.51 20.20 -32.09
N VAL A 131 -10.22 20.04 -31.81
CA VAL A 131 -9.66 20.07 -30.47
C VAL A 131 -8.44 20.99 -30.36
N ASP A 132 -8.24 21.53 -29.17
CA ASP A 132 -7.01 22.22 -28.79
C ASP A 132 -5.98 21.18 -28.33
N PHE A 133 -5.07 20.78 -29.22
CA PHE A 133 -4.00 19.84 -28.85
C PHE A 133 -3.06 20.45 -27.83
N LEU A 134 -2.75 19.72 -26.76
CA LEU A 134 -1.82 20.15 -25.72
C LEU A 134 -0.44 20.40 -26.35
N PHE A 135 0.12 19.40 -27.02
CA PHE A 135 1.44 19.48 -27.63
C PHE A 135 1.33 19.96 -29.08
N SER A 136 1.21 21.28 -29.24
CA SER A 136 1.22 21.93 -30.54
C SER A 136 1.94 23.27 -30.51
N THR A 137 2.68 23.57 -31.56
CA THR A 137 3.29 24.89 -31.77
C THR A 137 3.12 25.28 -33.21
N ARG A 138 2.98 26.58 -33.49
CA ARG A 138 2.88 27.08 -34.88
C ARG A 138 1.72 26.39 -35.63
N ALA A 139 0.60 26.16 -34.93
CA ALA A 139 -0.59 25.47 -35.42
C ALA A 139 -0.35 24.02 -35.92
N ARG A 140 0.73 23.37 -35.45
CA ARG A 140 1.05 21.98 -35.76
C ARG A 140 1.17 21.16 -34.50
N ALA A 141 0.36 20.11 -34.39
CA ALA A 141 0.51 19.10 -33.36
C ALA A 141 1.82 18.33 -33.56
N ILE A 142 2.42 17.85 -32.47
CA ILE A 142 3.61 17.00 -32.54
C ILE A 142 3.27 15.68 -33.27
N SER A 143 4.27 15.12 -33.96
CA SER A 143 4.14 13.80 -34.55
C SER A 143 4.14 12.71 -33.48
N SER A 144 3.38 11.64 -33.67
CA SER A 144 3.46 10.42 -32.84
C SER A 144 4.83 9.75 -32.90
N THR A 145 5.64 10.05 -33.92
CA THR A 145 7.02 9.55 -34.04
C THR A 145 8.03 10.37 -33.24
N TYR A 146 7.67 11.58 -32.78
CA TYR A 146 8.60 12.51 -32.12
C TYR A 146 9.24 11.93 -30.85
N VAL A 147 8.47 11.15 -30.08
CA VAL A 147 9.00 10.48 -28.87
C VAL A 147 10.14 9.52 -29.23
N ASN A 148 9.92 8.64 -30.21
CA ASN A 148 10.94 7.65 -30.61
C ASN A 148 12.08 8.27 -31.43
N GLY A 149 11.78 9.27 -32.25
CA GLY A 149 12.74 9.89 -33.18
C GLY A 149 13.58 11.00 -32.56
N SER A 150 13.13 11.62 -31.47
CA SER A 150 13.79 12.79 -30.89
C SER A 150 13.94 12.70 -29.37
N ILE A 151 12.84 12.53 -28.62
CA ILE A 151 12.91 12.52 -27.14
C ILE A 151 13.80 11.39 -26.62
N ILE A 152 13.58 10.15 -27.06
CA ILE A 152 14.39 9.00 -26.62
C ILE A 152 15.87 9.19 -26.97
N PRO A 153 16.27 9.50 -28.23
CA PRO A 153 17.66 9.78 -28.57
C PRO A 153 18.30 10.91 -27.74
N MET A 154 17.55 11.98 -27.47
CA MET A 154 18.01 13.10 -26.65
C MET A 154 18.34 12.65 -25.22
N LEU A 155 17.41 11.96 -24.57
CA LEU A 155 17.61 11.48 -23.20
C LEU A 155 18.74 10.48 -23.11
N ARG A 156 18.88 9.61 -24.11
CA ARG A 156 20.01 8.67 -24.17
C ARG A 156 21.35 9.38 -24.21
N ARG A 157 21.46 10.44 -25.01
CA ARG A 157 22.68 11.24 -25.13
C ARG A 157 23.03 11.87 -23.78
N LYS A 158 22.05 12.48 -23.11
CA LYS A 158 22.24 13.08 -21.77
C LYS A 158 22.62 12.04 -20.71
N ALA A 159 21.98 10.87 -20.74
CA ALA A 159 22.23 9.78 -19.80
C ALA A 159 23.51 8.96 -20.11
N GLY A 160 24.18 9.20 -21.24
CA GLY A 160 25.32 8.40 -21.68
C GLY A 160 25.01 6.92 -21.88
N ILE A 161 23.80 6.57 -22.34
CA ILE A 161 23.35 5.18 -22.52
C ILE A 161 23.27 4.77 -23.99
N PRO A 162 23.49 3.47 -24.30
CA PRO A 162 23.46 2.96 -25.67
C PRO A 162 22.06 3.04 -26.30
N ALA A 163 22.02 2.91 -27.63
CA ALA A 163 20.78 2.97 -28.40
C ALA A 163 19.83 1.78 -28.17
N ALA A 164 20.40 0.65 -27.74
CA ALA A 164 19.72 -0.59 -27.45
C ALA A 164 20.28 -1.17 -26.14
N ASP A 165 19.45 -1.91 -25.43
CA ASP A 165 19.87 -2.76 -24.32
C ASP A 165 19.93 -4.22 -24.77
N VAL A 166 20.18 -5.15 -23.83
CA VAL A 166 20.23 -6.59 -24.10
C VAL A 166 18.96 -7.17 -24.75
N ARG A 167 17.84 -6.43 -24.72
CA ARG A 167 16.54 -6.83 -25.31
C ARG A 167 16.20 -6.03 -26.57
N GLY A 168 17.13 -5.21 -27.08
CA GLY A 168 16.99 -4.46 -28.33
C GLY A 168 16.81 -2.96 -28.14
N ALA A 169 16.30 -2.28 -29.17
CA ALA A 169 16.17 -0.82 -29.19
C ALA A 169 15.26 -0.29 -28.07
N ILE A 170 15.62 0.85 -27.49
CA ILE A 170 14.77 1.56 -26.51
C ILE A 170 13.64 2.25 -27.28
N THR A 171 12.39 1.92 -26.94
CA THR A 171 11.20 2.46 -27.62
C THR A 171 10.11 2.87 -26.63
N SER A 172 9.19 3.73 -27.06
CA SER A 172 8.04 4.16 -26.27
C SER A 172 7.15 2.99 -25.85
N HIS A 173 7.01 1.95 -26.70
CA HIS A 173 6.27 0.75 -26.34
C HIS A 173 6.93 0.01 -25.17
N ARG A 174 8.27 -0.12 -25.20
CA ARG A 174 9.01 -0.79 -24.12
C ARG A 174 9.00 0.02 -22.83
N ALA A 175 9.02 1.35 -22.90
CA ALA A 175 8.85 2.22 -21.73
C ALA A 175 7.50 1.98 -21.05
N ARG A 176 6.40 1.97 -21.82
CA ARG A 176 5.06 1.61 -21.32
C ARG A 176 5.05 0.24 -20.62
N SER A 177 5.67 -0.77 -21.23
CA SER A 177 5.76 -2.10 -20.60
C SER A 177 6.57 -2.06 -19.29
N THR A 178 7.58 -1.21 -19.21
CA THR A 178 8.45 -1.08 -18.02
C THR A 178 7.68 -0.48 -16.86
N ILE A 179 6.99 0.64 -17.09
CA ILE A 179 6.16 1.29 -16.07
C ILE A 179 5.04 0.36 -15.59
N ALA A 180 4.33 -0.31 -16.51
CA ALA A 180 3.26 -1.22 -16.16
C ALA A 180 3.76 -2.36 -15.25
N SER A 181 4.90 -2.97 -15.60
CA SER A 181 5.48 -4.04 -14.79
C SER A 181 6.06 -3.55 -13.46
N GLN A 182 6.57 -2.31 -13.39
CA GLN A 182 7.03 -1.68 -12.14
C GLN A 182 5.86 -1.41 -11.20
N LEU A 183 4.74 -0.86 -11.69
CA LEU A 183 3.53 -0.64 -10.88
C LEU A 183 2.97 -1.96 -10.33
N TYR A 184 2.98 -3.01 -11.15
CA TYR A 184 2.52 -4.34 -10.73
C TYR A 184 3.43 -5.01 -9.69
N ASN A 185 4.74 -4.78 -9.78
CA ASN A 185 5.75 -5.39 -8.90
C ASN A 185 6.25 -4.43 -7.80
N ALA A 186 5.58 -3.29 -7.60
CA ALA A 186 5.94 -2.30 -6.61
C ALA A 186 5.85 -2.88 -5.18
N ARG A 187 6.41 -2.15 -4.22
CA ARG A 187 6.31 -2.56 -2.81
C ARG A 187 4.86 -2.70 -2.35
N GLU A 188 4.05 -1.74 -2.76
CA GLU A 188 2.59 -1.74 -2.67
C GLU A 188 2.09 -1.87 -4.12
N PRO A 189 1.80 -3.09 -4.58
CA PRO A 189 1.52 -3.35 -5.99
C PRO A 189 0.15 -2.81 -6.38
N MET A 190 0.06 -2.23 -7.57
CA MET A 190 -1.22 -1.95 -8.21
C MET A 190 -1.83 -3.29 -8.67
N PRO A 191 -3.01 -3.70 -8.16
CA PRO A 191 -3.59 -4.98 -8.55
C PRO A 191 -4.02 -4.99 -10.03
N LEU A 192 -4.25 -6.19 -10.57
CA LEU A 192 -4.35 -6.40 -12.02
C LEU A 192 -5.47 -5.56 -12.68
N PHE A 193 -6.61 -5.42 -12.00
CA PHE A 193 -7.77 -4.71 -12.54
C PHE A 193 -7.58 -3.19 -12.49
N GLU A 194 -6.95 -2.67 -11.44
CA GLU A 194 -6.55 -1.28 -11.31
C GLU A 194 -5.50 -0.92 -12.36
N LEU A 195 -4.52 -1.81 -12.59
CA LEU A 195 -3.52 -1.64 -13.64
C LEU A 195 -4.15 -1.68 -15.04
N GLN A 196 -5.14 -2.55 -15.25
CA GLN A 196 -5.91 -2.60 -16.49
C GLN A 196 -6.62 -1.25 -16.73
N ALA A 197 -7.28 -0.71 -15.72
CA ALA A 197 -7.94 0.60 -15.79
C ALA A 197 -6.93 1.72 -16.06
N TRP A 198 -5.80 1.73 -15.34
CA TRP A 198 -4.73 2.73 -15.49
C TRP A 198 -4.07 2.70 -16.87
N LEU A 199 -4.02 1.53 -17.52
CA LEU A 199 -3.54 1.36 -18.90
C LEU A 199 -4.62 1.61 -19.96
N GLY A 200 -5.88 1.73 -19.57
CA GLY A 200 -7.02 1.85 -20.49
C GLY A 200 -7.24 0.58 -21.33
N HIS A 201 -6.98 -0.60 -20.76
CA HIS A 201 -7.19 -1.87 -21.45
C HIS A 201 -8.63 -2.35 -21.32
N ARG A 202 -9.23 -2.82 -22.42
CA ARG A 202 -10.61 -3.32 -22.42
C ARG A 202 -10.73 -4.66 -21.69
N SER A 203 -9.73 -5.52 -21.81
CA SER A 203 -9.75 -6.84 -21.17
C SER A 203 -8.47 -7.10 -20.36
N PRO A 204 -8.55 -7.92 -19.28
CA PRO A 204 -7.42 -8.24 -18.42
C PRO A 204 -6.29 -8.98 -19.15
N GLU A 205 -6.61 -9.79 -20.17
CA GLU A 205 -5.62 -10.60 -20.92
C GLU A 205 -4.55 -9.71 -21.58
N SER A 206 -4.95 -8.53 -22.06
CA SER A 206 -4.01 -7.55 -22.63
C SER A 206 -3.05 -6.97 -21.58
N THR A 207 -3.44 -7.00 -20.30
CA THR A 207 -2.64 -6.53 -19.16
C THR A 207 -1.78 -7.65 -18.58
N GLN A 208 -2.22 -8.91 -18.64
CA GLN A 208 -1.49 -10.08 -18.14
C GLN A 208 -0.06 -10.19 -18.70
N HIS A 209 0.16 -9.77 -19.95
CA HIS A 209 1.51 -9.74 -20.54
C HIS A 209 2.51 -8.85 -19.77
N TYR A 210 2.04 -7.86 -19.00
CA TYR A 210 2.85 -7.00 -18.13
C TYR A 210 2.94 -7.51 -16.68
N ALA A 211 2.03 -8.39 -16.28
CA ALA A 211 1.86 -8.89 -14.92
C ALA A 211 2.74 -10.11 -14.60
N LYS A 212 3.95 -10.18 -15.17
CA LYS A 212 4.91 -11.22 -14.75
C LYS A 212 5.36 -10.92 -13.33
N ILE A 213 4.92 -11.75 -12.39
CA ILE A 213 5.26 -11.64 -10.97
C ILE A 213 6.76 -11.88 -10.81
N SER A 214 7.47 -10.92 -10.22
CA SER A 214 8.88 -11.08 -9.86
C SER A 214 9.04 -12.02 -8.64
N PRO A 215 10.16 -12.74 -8.50
CA PRO A 215 10.40 -13.59 -7.32
C PRO A 215 10.23 -12.85 -5.99
N ASN A 216 10.63 -11.58 -5.93
CA ASN A 216 10.50 -10.73 -4.74
C ASN A 216 9.03 -10.38 -4.45
N ALA A 217 8.26 -10.01 -5.47
CA ALA A 217 6.83 -9.74 -5.34
C ALA A 217 6.07 -11.01 -4.92
N LEU A 218 6.41 -12.17 -5.50
CA LEU A 218 5.81 -13.45 -5.11
C LEU A 218 6.14 -13.81 -3.66
N THR A 219 7.41 -13.70 -3.27
CA THR A 219 7.85 -14.00 -1.89
C THR A 219 7.13 -13.11 -0.88
N ARG A 220 6.92 -11.83 -1.23
CA ARG A 220 6.19 -10.89 -0.39
C ARG A 220 4.70 -11.21 -0.34
N ALA A 221 4.05 -11.37 -1.50
CA ALA A 221 2.64 -11.75 -1.55
C ALA A 221 2.39 -13.06 -0.79
N TYR A 222 3.32 -14.01 -0.84
CA TYR A 222 3.26 -15.24 -0.05
C TYR A 222 3.36 -14.99 1.47
N LYS A 223 4.23 -14.07 1.91
CA LYS A 223 4.32 -13.64 3.32
C LYS A 223 3.07 -12.87 3.77
N ASP A 224 2.63 -11.90 2.96
CA ASP A 224 1.50 -11.00 3.23
C ASP A 224 0.15 -11.70 3.17
N ALA A 225 0.01 -12.73 2.32
CA ALA A 225 -1.16 -13.60 2.28
C ALA A 225 -1.42 -14.29 3.63
N GLY A 226 -0.46 -14.22 4.56
CA GLY A 226 -0.69 -14.58 5.96
C GLY A 226 -1.19 -16.00 6.11
N CYS A 227 -0.82 -16.88 5.16
CA CYS A 227 -1.29 -18.27 5.10
C CYS A 227 -0.91 -19.05 6.37
N PHE A 228 -0.05 -18.47 7.23
CA PHE A 228 0.29 -18.94 8.57
C PHE A 228 0.19 -17.87 9.68
N ALA A 229 -0.21 -16.62 9.37
CA ALA A 229 -0.21 -15.50 10.33
C ALA A 229 -1.60 -15.14 10.88
N ARG A 230 -2.68 -15.75 10.36
CA ARG A 230 -4.05 -15.44 10.79
C ARG A 230 -4.45 -15.94 12.18
N ASN A 231 -3.65 -16.82 12.78
CA ASN A 231 -4.01 -17.50 14.02
C ASN A 231 -2.98 -17.23 15.10
N VAL A 232 -2.42 -16.03 15.24
CA VAL A 232 -1.39 -15.81 16.27
C VAL A 232 -1.64 -14.55 17.08
N ARG A 233 -1.73 -14.71 18.40
CA ARG A 233 -1.89 -13.62 19.36
C ARG A 233 -0.61 -13.47 20.17
N THR A 234 -0.15 -12.24 20.32
CA THR A 234 1.01 -11.92 21.15
C THR A 234 0.56 -11.71 22.60
N ILE A 235 1.17 -12.45 23.54
CA ILE A 235 0.97 -12.31 24.98
C ILE A 235 2.27 -11.82 25.63
N GLU A 236 2.15 -10.93 26.62
CA GLU A 236 3.29 -10.48 27.42
C GLU A 236 3.58 -11.52 28.51
N VAL A 237 4.85 -11.92 28.63
CA VAL A 237 5.36 -12.87 29.62
C VAL A 237 6.38 -12.15 30.49
N LEU A 238 6.14 -12.14 31.80
CA LEU A 238 7.05 -11.59 32.80
C LEU A 238 7.93 -12.72 33.34
N VAL A 239 9.24 -12.59 33.13
CA VAL A 239 10.25 -13.54 33.59
C VAL A 239 10.98 -12.96 34.80
N ASP A 240 10.91 -13.67 35.93
CA ASP A 240 11.67 -13.33 37.15
C ASP A 240 13.10 -13.87 37.03
N ARG A 241 14.04 -12.98 36.68
CA ARG A 241 15.43 -13.35 36.43
C ARG A 241 16.15 -13.80 37.70
N ASP A 242 15.75 -13.32 38.88
CA ASP A 242 16.39 -13.70 40.14
C ASP A 242 15.97 -15.12 40.53
N ALA A 243 14.72 -15.51 40.28
CA ALA A 243 14.26 -16.89 40.48
C ALA A 243 14.97 -17.89 39.54
N VAL A 244 15.27 -17.48 38.30
CA VAL A 244 16.01 -18.29 37.32
C VAL A 244 17.50 -18.42 37.68
N THR A 245 18.13 -17.34 38.16
CA THR A 245 19.57 -17.32 38.44
C THR A 245 19.96 -17.86 39.83
N SER A 246 19.06 -17.77 40.82
CA SER A 246 19.28 -18.26 42.19
C SER A 246 19.05 -19.77 42.38
N GLY A 247 18.53 -20.46 41.37
CA GLY A 247 18.18 -21.89 41.45
C GLY A 247 16.80 -22.17 42.07
N ALA A 248 16.04 -21.14 42.48
CA ALA A 248 14.67 -21.29 42.98
C ALA A 248 13.72 -21.90 41.93
N ALA A 249 13.97 -21.67 40.64
CA ALA A 249 13.26 -22.36 39.56
C ALA A 249 13.41 -23.90 39.59
N ALA A 250 14.53 -24.42 40.11
CA ALA A 250 14.74 -25.87 40.29
C ALA A 250 14.03 -26.42 41.54
N ALA A 251 13.67 -25.55 42.49
CA ALA A 251 12.87 -25.88 43.68
C ALA A 251 11.34 -25.83 43.42
N GLY A 252 10.92 -25.53 42.18
CA GLY A 252 9.52 -25.52 41.77
C GLY A 252 8.81 -24.18 41.92
N GLU A 253 9.52 -23.09 42.24
CA GLU A 253 8.90 -21.77 42.30
C GLU A 253 8.59 -21.20 40.90
N PRO A 254 7.42 -20.56 40.69
CA PRO A 254 7.05 -20.02 39.38
C PRO A 254 7.92 -18.82 39.00
N TRP A 255 8.58 -18.92 37.84
CA TRP A 255 9.48 -17.89 37.31
C TRP A 255 9.00 -17.27 35.99
N GLN A 256 7.96 -17.83 35.35
CA GLN A 256 7.27 -17.27 34.19
C GLN A 256 5.82 -16.90 34.55
N ASN A 257 5.40 -15.68 34.21
CA ASN A 257 4.06 -15.18 34.48
C ASN A 257 3.45 -14.59 33.20
N TYR A 258 2.43 -15.23 32.65
CA TYR A 258 1.71 -14.75 31.46
C TYR A 258 0.68 -13.69 31.86
N ASP A 259 0.74 -12.49 31.26
CA ASP A 259 -0.21 -11.42 31.54
C ASP A 259 -1.51 -11.61 30.76
N LEU A 260 -2.61 -11.80 31.50
CA LEU A 260 -3.97 -11.96 30.96
C LEU A 260 -4.75 -10.63 30.91
N GLY A 261 -4.12 -9.51 31.28
CA GLY A 261 -4.74 -8.21 31.49
C GLY A 261 -5.31 -8.05 32.90
N HIS A 262 -6.13 -9.01 33.36
CA HIS A 262 -6.80 -8.98 34.67
C HIS A 262 -6.06 -9.72 35.80
N GLY A 263 -4.99 -10.44 35.46
CA GLY A 263 -4.27 -11.35 36.36
C GLY A 263 -3.09 -11.98 35.64
N PHE A 264 -2.29 -12.74 36.40
CA PHE A 264 -1.15 -13.49 35.86
C PHE A 264 -1.42 -14.99 35.92
N CYS A 265 -0.99 -15.72 34.88
CA CYS A 265 -0.97 -17.18 34.89
C CYS A 265 0.46 -17.68 35.06
N THR A 266 0.65 -18.60 36.00
CA THR A 266 1.96 -19.21 36.33
C THR A 266 2.16 -20.60 35.71
N TYR A 267 1.20 -21.06 34.90
CA TYR A 267 1.27 -22.38 34.28
C TYR A 267 2.30 -22.38 33.13
N LEU A 268 3.36 -23.16 33.28
CA LEU A 268 4.48 -23.21 32.32
C LEU A 268 4.06 -23.68 30.92
N PHE A 269 3.04 -24.53 30.83
CA PHE A 269 2.48 -24.99 29.54
C PHE A 269 1.23 -24.18 29.16
N PHE A 270 1.24 -22.86 29.38
CA PHE A 270 0.12 -21.96 29.09
C PHE A 270 -0.42 -22.12 27.65
N GLU A 271 0.48 -22.35 26.69
CA GLU A 271 0.11 -22.61 25.30
C GLU A 271 -0.75 -23.86 25.12
N GLN A 272 -0.71 -24.83 26.03
CA GLN A 272 -1.52 -26.05 25.98
C GLN A 272 -2.79 -25.94 26.84
N CYS A 273 -2.99 -24.81 27.54
CA CYS A 273 -4.12 -24.65 28.43
C CYS A 273 -5.42 -24.44 27.63
N PRO A 274 -6.47 -25.27 27.84
CA PRO A 274 -7.73 -25.13 27.13
C PRO A 274 -8.50 -23.85 27.51
N HIS A 275 -8.15 -23.23 28.64
CA HIS A 275 -8.80 -22.02 29.17
C HIS A 275 -8.01 -20.74 28.88
N ARG A 276 -6.98 -20.77 28.02
CA ARG A 276 -6.05 -19.65 27.80
C ARG A 276 -6.70 -18.37 27.25
N MET A 277 -7.84 -18.47 26.56
CA MET A 277 -8.61 -17.32 26.07
C MET A 277 -9.70 -16.85 27.05
N ALA A 278 -10.09 -17.68 28.01
CA ALA A 278 -11.17 -17.41 28.95
C ALA A 278 -10.85 -18.04 30.31
N CYS A 279 -9.88 -17.44 31.01
CA CYS A 279 -9.24 -18.05 32.17
C CYS A 279 -10.23 -18.36 33.31
N ALA A 280 -10.28 -19.64 33.73
CA ALA A 280 -11.17 -20.16 34.77
C ALA A 280 -10.71 -19.92 36.22
N ARG A 281 -9.61 -19.19 36.44
CA ARG A 281 -9.08 -18.83 37.78
C ARG A 281 -8.72 -20.03 38.67
N CYS A 282 -8.02 -21.01 38.11
CA CYS A 282 -7.47 -22.17 38.83
C CYS A 282 -6.27 -21.81 39.75
N ASP A 283 -5.66 -22.80 40.41
CA ASP A 283 -4.55 -22.60 41.35
C ASP A 283 -3.31 -21.91 40.74
N PHE A 284 -3.18 -21.94 39.42
CA PHE A 284 -2.12 -21.24 38.69
C PHE A 284 -2.39 -19.74 38.46
N TYR A 285 -3.60 -19.27 38.76
CA TYR A 285 -4.04 -17.89 38.55
C TYR A 285 -3.72 -17.00 39.76
N THR A 286 -3.03 -15.89 39.51
CA THR A 286 -2.74 -14.85 40.52
C THR A 286 -3.44 -13.54 40.13
N PRO A 287 -4.41 -13.04 40.92
CA PRO A 287 -5.04 -11.74 40.67
C PRO A 287 -4.05 -10.58 40.78
N LYS A 288 -4.12 -9.57 39.89
CA LYS A 288 -3.25 -8.38 39.96
C LYS A 288 -3.41 -7.57 41.24
N ASN A 289 -4.64 -7.49 41.76
CA ASN A 289 -4.97 -6.80 43.00
C ASN A 289 -4.57 -7.55 44.28
N SER A 290 -4.00 -8.76 44.18
CA SER A 290 -3.46 -9.46 45.34
C SER A 290 -2.10 -8.87 45.75
N SER A 291 -1.71 -9.04 47.01
CA SER A 291 -0.37 -8.65 47.48
C SER A 291 0.74 -9.27 46.63
N LYS A 292 0.57 -10.53 46.21
CA LYS A 292 1.49 -11.24 45.30
C LYS A 292 1.53 -10.61 43.90
N GLY A 293 0.38 -10.22 43.34
CA GLY A 293 0.28 -9.54 42.04
C GLY A 293 0.93 -8.16 42.04
N GLN A 294 0.68 -7.36 43.09
CA GLN A 294 1.30 -6.05 43.26
C GLN A 294 2.82 -6.13 43.46
N LEU A 295 3.30 -7.12 44.22
CA LEU A 295 4.73 -7.37 44.38
C LEU A 295 5.40 -7.81 43.08
N LEU A 296 4.71 -8.60 42.23
CA LEU A 296 5.20 -8.92 40.90
C LEU A 296 5.31 -7.65 40.05
N GLU A 297 4.26 -6.82 39.96
CA GLU A 297 4.31 -5.58 39.16
C GLU A 297 5.38 -4.58 39.64
N ALA A 298 5.71 -4.58 40.93
CA ALA A 298 6.70 -3.69 41.53
C ALA A 298 8.16 -4.22 41.47
N LYS A 299 8.41 -5.46 41.02
CA LYS A 299 9.76 -6.03 40.95
C LYS A 299 10.58 -5.37 39.83
N GLY A 300 11.67 -4.70 40.19
CA GLY A 300 12.54 -3.95 39.26
C GLY A 300 13.41 -4.80 38.32
N ASN A 301 13.45 -6.12 38.48
CA ASN A 301 14.26 -7.07 37.71
C ASN A 301 13.45 -7.93 36.73
N LEU A 302 12.16 -7.65 36.55
CA LEU A 302 11.31 -8.40 35.62
C LEU A 302 11.68 -8.12 34.16
N GLN A 303 11.96 -9.19 33.41
CA GLN A 303 12.10 -9.09 31.96
C GLN A 303 10.75 -9.30 31.30
N LYS A 304 10.28 -8.28 30.58
CA LYS A 304 9.08 -8.35 29.73
C LYS A 304 9.46 -8.95 28.39
N MET A 305 8.85 -10.07 28.03
CA MET A 305 9.02 -10.75 26.75
C MET A 305 7.67 -10.92 26.06
N LEU A 306 7.65 -10.89 24.73
CA LEU A 306 6.44 -11.14 23.95
C LEU A 306 6.51 -12.55 23.37
N THR A 307 5.50 -13.37 23.68
CA THR A 307 5.34 -14.72 23.15
C THR A 307 4.15 -14.78 22.21
N THR A 308 4.31 -15.49 21.10
CA THR A 308 3.37 -15.53 19.99
C THR A 308 2.68 -16.89 19.98
N ILE A 309 1.39 -16.93 20.32
CA ILE A 309 0.66 -18.18 20.57
C ILE A 309 -0.31 -18.50 19.43
N PRO A 310 -0.27 -19.71 18.84
CA PRO A 310 -1.21 -20.12 17.81
C PRO A 310 -2.62 -20.34 18.39
N LEU A 311 -3.63 -19.72 17.79
CA LEU A 311 -5.04 -19.80 18.18
C LEU A 311 -5.76 -20.90 17.37
N THR A 312 -6.72 -21.57 18.01
CA THR A 312 -7.70 -22.41 17.32
C THR A 312 -8.78 -21.55 16.67
N ASP A 313 -9.56 -22.12 15.74
CA ASP A 313 -10.64 -21.39 15.05
C ASP A 313 -11.66 -20.79 16.02
N GLU A 314 -11.92 -21.45 17.15
CA GLU A 314 -12.88 -21.00 18.15
C GLU A 314 -12.31 -19.92 19.08
N GLU A 315 -11.02 -20.02 19.40
CA GLU A 315 -10.31 -18.97 20.12
C GLU A 315 -10.19 -17.71 19.26
N GLN A 316 -10.00 -17.89 17.95
CA GLN A 316 -10.01 -16.82 16.97
C GLN A 316 -11.39 -16.16 16.88
N ALA A 317 -12.47 -16.95 16.86
CA ALA A 317 -13.84 -16.44 16.90
C ALA A 317 -14.12 -15.66 18.20
N ALA A 318 -13.68 -16.16 19.36
CA ALA A 318 -13.82 -15.47 20.65
C ALA A 318 -13.08 -14.12 20.70
N VAL A 319 -11.99 -13.97 19.95
CA VAL A 319 -11.22 -12.72 19.87
C VAL A 319 -11.85 -11.73 18.87
N ASN A 320 -12.34 -12.19 17.73
CA ASN A 320 -12.81 -11.30 16.66
C ASN A 320 -14.32 -11.01 16.69
N ASP A 321 -15.13 -11.99 17.08
CA ASP A 321 -16.59 -11.94 16.95
C ASP A 321 -17.29 -11.46 18.24
N GLY A 322 -16.51 -10.98 19.21
CA GLY A 322 -16.98 -10.31 20.42
C GLY A 322 -17.64 -11.24 21.46
N GLN A 323 -18.42 -10.63 22.35
CA GLN A 323 -18.93 -11.27 23.59
C GLN A 323 -19.69 -12.58 23.34
N ALA A 324 -20.49 -12.68 22.27
CA ALA A 324 -21.28 -13.88 21.99
C ALA A 324 -20.44 -15.12 21.64
N ALA A 325 -19.30 -14.95 20.98
CA ALA A 325 -18.38 -16.06 20.69
C ALA A 325 -17.58 -16.46 21.95
N LEU A 326 -17.25 -15.48 22.79
CA LEU A 326 -16.64 -15.72 24.10
C LEU A 326 -17.58 -16.50 25.03
N ASP A 327 -18.87 -16.17 25.05
CA ASP A 327 -19.87 -16.85 25.88
C ASP A 327 -20.03 -18.33 25.47
N ARG A 328 -20.06 -18.62 24.15
CA ARG A 328 -20.08 -20.00 23.64
C ARG A 328 -18.82 -20.78 24.01
N LEU A 329 -17.66 -20.12 23.95
CA LEU A 329 -16.39 -20.73 24.36
C LEU A 329 -16.43 -21.07 25.86
N LEU A 330 -16.90 -20.15 26.69
CA LEU A 330 -17.08 -20.36 28.12
C LEU A 330 -18.03 -21.53 28.41
N GLU A 331 -19.21 -21.57 27.79
CA GLU A 331 -20.22 -22.63 27.96
C GLU A 331 -19.66 -24.03 27.70
N ARG A 332 -18.87 -24.18 26.64
CA ARG A 332 -18.25 -25.46 26.31
C ARG A 332 -17.15 -25.85 27.28
N LEU A 333 -16.40 -24.87 27.78
CA LEU A 333 -15.29 -25.10 28.71
C LEU A 333 -15.77 -25.42 30.13
N VAL A 334 -17.05 -25.22 30.45
CA VAL A 334 -17.61 -25.39 31.80
C VAL A 334 -17.28 -26.74 32.44
N ASP A 335 -17.26 -27.81 31.65
CA ASP A 335 -16.99 -29.19 32.10
C ASP A 335 -15.57 -29.68 31.78
N VAL A 336 -14.73 -28.83 31.19
CA VAL A 336 -13.34 -29.17 30.85
C VAL A 336 -12.44 -28.90 32.06
N PRO A 337 -11.72 -29.90 32.59
CA PRO A 337 -10.83 -29.69 33.74
C PRO A 337 -9.73 -28.69 33.41
N THR A 338 -9.40 -27.83 34.37
CA THR A 338 -8.23 -26.95 34.30
C THR A 338 -6.95 -27.76 34.53
N PRO A 339 -5.75 -27.20 34.28
CA PRO A 339 -4.50 -27.87 34.63
C PRO A 339 -4.35 -28.22 36.13
N SER A 340 -5.12 -27.59 37.03
CA SER A 340 -5.17 -27.95 38.45
C SER A 340 -6.23 -29.02 38.79
N GLY A 341 -6.90 -29.59 37.77
CA GLY A 341 -7.83 -30.72 37.90
C GLY A 341 -9.30 -30.32 38.09
N ALA A 342 -9.59 -29.18 38.71
CA ALA A 342 -10.95 -28.70 38.90
C ALA A 342 -11.55 -28.09 37.62
N THR A 343 -12.85 -28.26 37.39
CA THR A 343 -13.57 -27.65 36.25
C THR A 343 -14.01 -26.21 36.58
N PRO A 344 -14.26 -25.34 35.58
CA PRO A 344 -14.81 -24.01 35.84
C PRO A 344 -16.09 -24.03 36.68
N ARG A 345 -16.95 -25.05 36.52
CA ARG A 345 -18.15 -25.29 37.33
C ARG A 345 -17.86 -25.46 38.82
N GLN A 346 -16.70 -26.01 39.16
CA GLN A 346 -16.26 -26.24 40.53
C GLN A 346 -15.50 -25.05 41.13
N LEU A 347 -14.91 -24.21 40.27
CA LEU A 347 -14.05 -23.08 40.67
C LEU A 347 -14.80 -21.75 40.78
N LEU A 348 -15.85 -21.56 39.98
CA LEU A 348 -16.64 -20.33 39.98
C LEU A 348 -17.87 -20.50 40.88
N PRO A 349 -18.10 -19.63 41.88
CA PRO A 349 -19.41 -19.55 42.51
C PRO A 349 -20.41 -19.16 41.42
N ILE A 350 -21.57 -19.82 41.37
CA ILE A 350 -22.68 -19.47 40.47
C ILE A 350 -23.08 -18.02 40.76
N VAL A 351 -22.52 -17.06 40.02
CA VAL A 351 -22.95 -15.66 40.08
C VAL A 351 -24.24 -15.58 39.29
N GLY A 352 -25.36 -15.55 40.01
CA GLY A 352 -26.68 -15.33 39.45
C GLY A 352 -26.72 -14.05 38.63
N VAL A 353 -27.17 -14.19 37.39
CA VAL A 353 -27.60 -13.10 36.51
C VAL A 353 -28.70 -12.32 37.24
N ARG A 354 -28.36 -11.21 37.90
CA ARG A 354 -29.35 -10.22 38.33
C ARG A 354 -29.77 -9.44 37.09
N GLN A 355 -30.90 -9.85 36.52
CA GLN A 355 -31.68 -9.03 35.59
C GLN A 355 -31.99 -7.68 36.26
N GLY A 356 -31.69 -6.58 35.56
CA GLY A 356 -32.08 -5.25 35.98
C GLY A 356 -33.61 -5.14 35.97
N ASN A 357 -34.19 -4.99 37.16
CA ASN A 357 -35.58 -4.58 37.32
C ASN A 357 -35.76 -3.18 36.74
N GLY A 358 -36.78 -3.04 35.88
CA GLY A 358 -37.22 -1.77 35.33
C GLY A 358 -37.66 -0.80 36.43
N TYR A 359 -37.31 0.46 36.24
CA TYR A 359 -37.89 1.58 36.95
C TYR A 359 -39.38 1.67 36.63
N VAL A 360 -40.22 1.48 37.65
CA VAL A 360 -41.61 1.93 37.66
C VAL A 360 -41.60 3.37 38.15
N HIS A 361 -42.05 4.30 37.30
CA HIS A 361 -42.48 5.62 37.74
C HIS A 361 -43.86 5.45 38.40
N GLU A 362 -43.97 5.80 39.67
CA GLU A 362 -45.23 5.97 40.38
C GLU A 362 -45.61 7.46 40.34
N GLU A 363 -46.73 7.77 39.71
CA GLU A 363 -47.46 9.02 39.91
C GLU A 363 -48.20 8.94 41.26
N SER A 364 -47.89 9.88 42.15
CA SER A 364 -48.79 10.62 43.08
C SER A 364 -48.11 10.89 44.43
#